data_AF-A0A8B7BT83-F1
#
_entry.id   AF-A0A8B7BT83-F1
#
_cell.length_a   1.000
_cell.length_b   1.000
_cell.length_c   1.000
_cell.angle_alpha   90.00
_cell.angle_beta   90.00
_cell.angle_gamma   90.00
#
_symmetry.space_group_name_H-M   'P 1'
#
loop_
_entity.id
_entity.type
_entity.pdbx_description
1 polymer ?
#
loop_
_entity_poly.entity_id
_entity_poly.type
_entity_poly.pdbx_seq_one_letter_code
_entity_poly.pdbx_strand_id
1 'polypeptide(L)'
;MALASSSTVHLPAPIPLITRRSLLAPCAAYRTPDAAAAAAELPHQKQRSNSTINLPTTLSNLLHLHLTPKPENSLESLAVALPADRRTPTESPKEDVSSLCSELHGPGDWSRLLNPLHRWLRREIVKYGEFAQATYDAFDFNPFSEHCGSCLYCRRRLFDKLGLAKNGYDVTKYIYAMSHIELPRWLERSIHADTWSKDSNWMGYVAVSDDTESHRIGCRDIVVAWRGTIAPAEWFGDLQGKLEPLGSDHGDVRVEHGFLSIYTSKSDATRYNKSSASEQVMEEIKRLVSFYREKGEQVSLTITGHSLGGALALLNAYEAASAVPDLPVSVISFGAPRVGNIAFGEKLKQMEVKTLRVVVKQDVVPKMPGILFNEKIKKFENVTGTLEWVYTHVGLELGLDVRSSPYLKKGLDIPGFHSLETYLHLVDGYLSSDTEFRVDAKRDVALVNKASGMLREELRIPPCWHQSANKGMACNSYGRWVPPQRDPEDIPSPYRSGP
;
A
#
# COMPACT_ATOMS: atom_id res chain seq x y z
N MET A 1 38.07 37.73 68.96
CA MET A 1 38.49 36.74 67.95
C MET A 1 37.46 36.82 66.82
N ALA A 2 37.66 37.63 65.78
CA ALA A 2 38.53 37.41 64.61
C ALA A 2 38.08 36.18 63.80
N LEU A 3 37.91 36.19 62.47
CA LEU A 3 38.09 37.19 61.41
C LEU A 3 37.35 36.68 60.15
N ALA A 4 37.06 37.59 59.23
CA ALA A 4 36.39 37.40 57.95
C ALA A 4 37.29 36.76 56.86
N SER A 5 36.67 36.20 55.81
CA SER A 5 37.13 36.35 54.42
C SER A 5 36.00 36.09 53.41
N SER A 6 36.01 36.88 52.35
CA SER A 6 35.00 37.02 51.29
C SER A 6 35.31 36.15 50.08
N SER A 7 34.28 35.77 49.31
CA SER A 7 34.41 35.50 47.87
C SER A 7 33.09 35.80 47.15
N THR A 8 33.12 36.83 46.31
CA THR A 8 32.08 37.32 45.42
C THR A 8 31.91 36.38 44.22
N VAL A 9 30.68 36.02 43.83
CA VAL A 9 30.39 35.40 42.54
C VAL A 9 29.25 36.16 41.85
N HIS A 10 29.53 36.56 40.61
CA HIS A 10 28.70 37.34 39.69
C HIS A 10 27.40 36.64 39.31
N LEU A 11 26.29 37.38 39.34
CA LEU A 11 25.03 37.06 38.67
C LEU A 11 25.12 37.43 37.18
N PRO A 12 24.73 36.56 36.23
CA PRO A 12 24.58 36.93 34.83
C PRO A 12 23.21 37.56 34.55
N ALA A 13 23.24 38.60 33.73
CA ALA A 13 22.10 39.37 33.24
C ALA A 13 21.20 38.58 32.25
N PRO A 14 19.91 38.93 32.11
CA PRO A 14 18.98 38.26 31.21
C PRO A 14 19.19 38.67 29.74
N ILE A 15 19.21 37.68 28.84
CA ILE A 15 19.32 37.83 27.37
C ILE A 15 17.90 37.83 26.75
N PRO A 16 17.63 38.60 25.68
CA PRO A 16 16.28 38.99 25.31
C PRO A 16 15.51 37.95 24.48
N LEU A 17 14.19 37.92 24.69
CA LEU A 17 13.20 37.18 23.91
C LEU A 17 13.17 37.67 22.45
N ILE A 18 13.53 36.78 21.52
CA ILE A 18 13.26 36.97 20.09
C ILE A 18 11.85 36.44 19.81
N THR A 19 10.89 37.35 19.72
CA THR A 19 9.56 37.09 19.17
C THR A 19 9.64 36.85 17.66
N ARG A 20 9.44 35.62 17.20
CA ARG A 20 9.09 35.35 15.79
C ARG A 20 7.57 35.45 15.63
N ARG A 21 7.14 36.52 14.97
CA ARG A 21 5.77 36.77 14.50
C ARG A 21 5.23 35.59 13.69
N SER A 22 4.04 35.12 14.07
CA SER A 22 3.18 34.28 13.23
C SER A 22 2.67 35.11 12.06
N LEU A 23 2.88 34.65 10.82
CA LEU A 23 2.13 35.13 9.66
C LEU A 23 0.92 34.20 9.49
N LEU A 24 -0.20 34.58 10.10
CA LEU A 24 -1.53 34.13 9.73
C LEU A 24 -1.94 34.91 8.47
N ALA A 25 -2.20 34.23 7.37
CA ALA A 25 -2.86 34.80 6.20
C ALA A 25 -4.32 34.30 6.19
N PRO A 26 -5.33 35.19 6.12
CA PRO A 26 -6.73 34.80 6.04
C PRO A 26 -7.15 34.45 4.60
N CYS A 27 -8.11 33.54 4.48
CA CYS A 27 -8.85 33.24 3.26
C CYS A 27 -9.58 34.50 2.75
N ALA A 28 -9.54 34.75 1.45
CA ALA A 28 -10.45 35.71 0.79
C ALA A 28 -10.92 35.18 -0.57
N ALA A 29 -12.21 35.40 -0.81
CA ALA A 29 -13.03 34.91 -1.90
C ALA A 29 -12.90 35.71 -3.21
N TYR A 30 -13.44 35.12 -4.28
CA TYR A 30 -13.63 35.60 -5.65
C TYR A 30 -13.97 37.09 -5.86
N ARG A 31 -13.34 37.73 -6.87
CA ARG A 31 -13.94 38.48 -8.02
C ARG A 31 -12.86 39.07 -8.95
N THR A 32 -13.17 39.15 -10.24
CA THR A 32 -12.39 39.74 -11.37
C THR A 32 -12.93 41.14 -11.77
N PRO A 33 -12.46 41.81 -12.86
CA PRO A 33 -11.17 42.50 -13.06
C PRO A 33 -11.33 43.99 -13.49
N ASP A 34 -10.26 44.81 -13.48
CA ASP A 34 -9.93 45.75 -14.59
C ASP A 34 -8.67 46.63 -14.38
N ALA A 35 -7.88 46.69 -15.47
CA ALA A 35 -7.07 47.74 -16.09
C ALA A 35 -6.04 48.66 -15.36
N ALA A 36 -4.81 48.57 -15.89
CA ALA A 36 -3.91 49.65 -16.39
C ALA A 36 -2.85 50.35 -15.49
N ALA A 37 -1.60 49.94 -15.75
CA ALA A 37 -0.41 50.73 -16.11
C ALA A 37 0.22 51.77 -15.14
N ALA A 38 1.48 51.51 -14.75
CA ALA A 38 2.64 52.36 -15.08
C ALA A 38 3.96 51.69 -14.62
N ALA A 39 4.97 51.75 -15.48
CA ALA A 39 6.28 51.09 -15.35
C ALA A 39 7.34 51.99 -14.67
N ALA A 40 8.27 51.37 -13.94
CA ALA A 40 9.63 51.88 -13.71
C ALA A 40 10.58 50.72 -13.33
N GLU A 41 11.60 50.51 -14.18
CA GLU A 41 12.76 49.60 -14.07
C GLU A 41 13.83 50.18 -13.12
N LEU A 42 14.47 49.51 -12.15
CA LEU A 42 15.59 48.51 -12.12
C LEU A 42 16.22 48.60 -10.68
N PRO A 43 17.19 47.77 -10.18
CA PRO A 43 17.72 46.48 -10.65
C PRO A 43 17.78 45.34 -9.59
N HIS A 44 17.74 44.11 -10.10
CA HIS A 44 18.24 42.82 -9.58
C HIS A 44 18.52 42.60 -8.07
N GLN A 45 17.57 41.91 -7.40
CA GLN A 45 17.87 40.94 -6.34
C GLN A 45 17.19 39.60 -6.66
N LYS A 46 17.98 38.52 -6.66
CA LYS A 46 17.56 37.13 -6.91
C LYS A 46 16.58 36.66 -5.81
N GLN A 47 15.28 36.89 -6.00
CA GLN A 47 14.24 36.22 -5.23
C GLN A 47 13.94 34.85 -5.87
N ARG A 48 14.22 33.78 -5.11
CA ARG A 48 13.73 32.43 -5.40
C ARG A 48 12.20 32.47 -5.34
N SER A 49 11.55 32.30 -6.49
CA SER A 49 10.10 32.18 -6.58
C SER A 49 9.67 30.82 -6.03
N ASN A 50 8.80 30.85 -5.02
CA ASN A 50 7.99 29.71 -4.64
C ASN A 50 6.92 29.52 -5.72
N SER A 51 7.13 28.59 -6.64
CA SER A 51 6.07 28.10 -7.51
C SER A 51 5.33 26.96 -6.81
N THR A 52 4.06 27.19 -6.51
CA THR A 52 3.13 26.13 -6.13
C THR A 52 2.95 25.25 -7.37
N ILE A 53 3.64 24.12 -7.40
CA ILE A 53 3.55 23.15 -8.49
C ILE A 53 2.18 22.46 -8.39
N ASN A 54 1.30 22.73 -9.35
CA ASN A 54 0.12 21.89 -9.58
C ASN A 54 0.60 20.52 -10.09
N LEU A 55 0.73 19.57 -9.18
CA LEU A 55 1.21 18.19 -9.39
C LEU A 55 0.51 17.42 -10.53
N PRO A 56 -0.80 17.57 -10.79
CA PRO A 56 -1.48 16.83 -11.86
C PRO A 56 -0.99 17.23 -13.26
N THR A 57 -0.72 18.52 -13.48
CA THR A 57 -0.27 19.04 -14.77
C THR A 57 1.19 18.70 -15.06
N THR A 58 2.02 18.60 -14.02
CA THR A 58 3.44 18.24 -14.18
C THR A 58 3.60 16.77 -14.59
N LEU A 59 2.81 15.87 -14.00
CA LEU A 59 2.78 14.44 -14.37
C LEU A 59 2.18 14.21 -15.76
N SER A 60 1.11 14.93 -16.13
CA SER A 60 0.52 14.85 -17.47
C SER A 60 1.50 15.29 -18.58
N ASN A 61 2.30 16.33 -18.31
CA ASN A 61 3.32 16.82 -19.24
C ASN A 61 4.53 15.88 -19.32
N LEU A 62 4.89 15.22 -18.22
CA LEU A 62 6.00 14.25 -18.18
C LEU A 62 5.69 12.95 -18.92
N LEU A 63 4.40 12.60 -19.08
CA LEU A 63 3.95 11.33 -19.66
C LEU A 63 3.52 11.43 -21.13
N HIS A 64 3.58 12.60 -21.78
CA HIS A 64 3.17 12.83 -23.18
C HIS A 64 1.85 12.12 -23.58
N LEU A 65 0.87 12.07 -22.67
CA LEU A 65 -0.43 11.46 -22.93
C LEU A 65 -1.30 12.42 -23.73
N HIS A 66 -1.10 12.47 -25.06
CA HIS A 66 -2.05 13.11 -25.96
C HIS A 66 -3.23 12.17 -26.24
N LEU A 67 -4.27 12.28 -25.40
CA LEU A 67 -5.59 11.75 -25.73
C LEU A 67 -6.44 12.93 -26.20
N THR A 68 -6.81 12.91 -27.48
CA THR A 68 -7.75 13.87 -28.05
C THR A 68 -9.14 13.64 -27.42
N PRO A 69 -9.78 14.67 -26.84
CA PRO A 69 -11.16 14.55 -26.41
C PRO A 69 -12.04 14.51 -27.66
N LYS A 70 -12.75 13.39 -27.88
CA LYS A 70 -13.87 13.36 -28.82
C LYS A 70 -15.05 14.10 -28.20
N PRO A 71 -15.78 14.93 -28.96
CA PRO A 71 -16.92 15.67 -28.43
C PRO A 71 -18.05 14.71 -28.05
N GLU A 72 -18.59 14.93 -26.86
CA GLU A 72 -19.75 14.23 -26.32
C GLU A 72 -21.00 14.64 -27.10
N ASN A 73 -21.60 13.68 -27.80
CA ASN A 73 -22.96 13.78 -28.32
C ASN A 73 -23.65 12.43 -28.10
N SER A 74 -24.42 12.32 -27.00
CA SER A 74 -25.72 11.63 -26.95
C SER A 74 -26.20 11.59 -25.50
N LEU A 75 -27.01 12.59 -25.14
CA LEU A 75 -28.02 12.51 -24.09
C LEU A 75 -29.06 11.45 -24.52
N GLU A 76 -28.75 10.17 -24.40
CA GLU A 76 -29.78 9.12 -24.50
C GLU A 76 -29.31 7.78 -23.93
N SER A 77 -30.07 7.30 -22.95
CA SER A 77 -30.01 6.01 -22.26
C SER A 77 -28.75 5.75 -21.41
N LEU A 78 -28.90 5.93 -20.11
CA LEU A 78 -28.44 5.00 -19.09
C LEU A 78 -29.09 5.46 -17.80
N ALA A 79 -30.27 4.90 -17.52
CA ALA A 79 -30.62 4.62 -16.14
C ALA A 79 -29.47 3.76 -15.60
N VAL A 80 -28.43 4.42 -15.07
CA VAL A 80 -27.41 3.77 -14.26
C VAL A 80 -28.24 3.12 -13.17
N ALA A 81 -28.39 1.80 -13.25
CA ALA A 81 -29.11 1.04 -12.25
C ALA A 81 -28.57 1.53 -10.91
N LEU A 82 -29.46 2.17 -10.14
CA LEU A 82 -29.17 2.48 -8.75
C LEU A 82 -28.55 1.21 -8.15
N PRO A 83 -27.45 1.32 -7.39
CA PRO A 83 -26.72 0.16 -6.90
C PRO A 83 -27.72 -0.86 -6.37
N ALA A 84 -27.52 -2.13 -6.76
CA ALA A 84 -28.36 -3.28 -6.46
C ALA A 84 -29.13 -3.07 -5.14
N ASP A 85 -30.44 -3.36 -5.14
CA ASP A 85 -31.35 -3.16 -4.00
C ASP A 85 -30.58 -3.23 -2.68
N ARG A 86 -30.70 -2.20 -1.83
CA ARG A 86 -29.97 -2.04 -0.54
C ARG A 86 -30.04 -3.27 0.38
N ARG A 87 -30.87 -4.25 0.01
CA ARG A 87 -31.10 -5.54 0.66
C ARG A 87 -30.31 -6.71 0.06
N THR A 88 -29.55 -6.51 -1.01
CA THR A 88 -28.75 -7.56 -1.65
C THR A 88 -27.47 -7.79 -0.84
N PRO A 89 -27.16 -9.03 -0.45
CA PRO A 89 -25.89 -9.33 0.22
C PRO A 89 -24.71 -8.88 -0.64
N THR A 90 -23.73 -8.24 -0.01
CA THR A 90 -22.52 -7.71 -0.66
C THR A 90 -21.47 -8.79 -0.94
N GLU A 91 -21.80 -10.05 -0.64
CA GLU A 91 -20.88 -11.18 -0.71
C GLU A 91 -21.43 -12.28 -1.60
N SER A 92 -20.53 -12.92 -2.34
CA SER A 92 -20.85 -14.19 -2.99
C SER A 92 -20.97 -15.30 -1.92
N PRO A 93 -21.70 -16.40 -2.17
CA PRO A 93 -21.73 -17.56 -1.28
C PRO A 93 -20.34 -18.20 -1.07
N LYS A 94 -20.05 -18.70 0.13
CA LYS A 94 -18.82 -19.47 0.41
C LYS A 94 -18.98 -20.88 -0.16
N GLU A 95 -18.25 -21.19 -1.22
CA GLU A 95 -18.17 -22.54 -1.76
C GLU A 95 -17.09 -23.33 -1.00
N ASP A 96 -17.34 -24.61 -0.77
CA ASP A 96 -16.31 -25.57 -0.37
C ASP A 96 -15.36 -25.75 -1.55
N VAL A 97 -14.09 -25.39 -1.35
CA VAL A 97 -13.04 -25.45 -2.37
C VAL A 97 -11.93 -26.41 -1.95
N SER A 98 -12.19 -27.28 -0.98
CA SER A 98 -11.23 -28.25 -0.46
C SER A 98 -10.69 -29.19 -1.54
N SER A 99 -11.55 -29.62 -2.47
CA SER A 99 -11.16 -30.40 -3.64
C SER A 99 -10.27 -29.64 -4.64
N LEU A 100 -10.21 -28.32 -4.52
CA LEU A 100 -9.44 -27.41 -5.37
C LEU A 100 -8.21 -26.84 -4.65
N CYS A 101 -7.90 -27.30 -3.44
CA CYS A 101 -6.71 -26.92 -2.69
C CYS A 101 -5.44 -27.06 -3.54
N SER A 102 -5.34 -28.13 -4.33
CA SER A 102 -4.21 -28.34 -5.25
C SER A 102 -4.19 -27.36 -6.43
N GLU A 103 -5.34 -26.85 -6.87
CA GLU A 103 -5.39 -25.80 -7.90
C GLU A 103 -5.05 -24.42 -7.33
N LEU A 104 -5.53 -24.13 -6.11
CA LEU A 104 -5.22 -22.92 -5.36
C LEU A 104 -3.74 -22.83 -4.99
N HIS A 105 -3.24 -23.86 -4.32
CA HIS A 105 -1.93 -23.85 -3.67
C HIS A 105 -0.94 -24.86 -4.24
N GLY A 106 -1.37 -25.88 -4.99
CA GLY A 106 -0.46 -26.90 -5.56
C GLY A 106 0.39 -26.41 -6.75
N PRO A 107 1.01 -27.29 -7.54
CA PRO A 107 1.85 -26.89 -8.66
C PRO A 107 1.04 -26.31 -9.84
N GLY A 108 1.71 -25.58 -10.74
CA GLY A 108 1.10 -24.99 -11.95
C GLY A 108 0.78 -23.50 -11.83
N ASP A 109 -0.13 -22.99 -12.67
CA ASP A 109 -0.56 -21.59 -12.67
C ASP A 109 -2.09 -21.47 -12.80
N TRP A 110 -2.63 -20.24 -12.66
CA TRP A 110 -4.07 -19.99 -12.77
C TRP A 110 -4.55 -19.67 -14.20
N SER A 111 -3.73 -19.89 -15.24
CA SER A 111 -4.00 -19.39 -16.60
C SER A 111 -5.37 -19.79 -17.14
N ARG A 112 -5.80 -21.03 -16.88
CA ARG A 112 -7.09 -21.59 -17.30
C ARG A 112 -8.29 -21.02 -16.55
N LEU A 113 -8.06 -20.31 -15.45
CA LEU A 113 -9.07 -19.80 -14.54
C LEU A 113 -9.22 -18.28 -14.62
N LEU A 114 -8.45 -17.59 -15.46
CA LEU A 114 -8.47 -16.13 -15.58
C LEU A 114 -9.35 -15.61 -16.72
N ASN A 115 -9.60 -16.41 -17.76
CA ASN A 115 -10.39 -15.98 -18.91
C ASN A 115 -11.24 -17.14 -19.49
N PRO A 116 -12.49 -17.34 -19.03
CA PRO A 116 -13.22 -16.51 -18.06
C PRO A 116 -12.69 -16.66 -16.62
N LEU A 117 -12.75 -15.58 -15.84
CA LEU A 117 -12.38 -15.57 -14.42
C LEU A 117 -13.34 -16.44 -13.61
N HIS A 118 -12.80 -17.54 -13.10
CA HIS A 118 -13.58 -18.51 -12.33
C HIS A 118 -14.15 -17.89 -11.05
N ARG A 119 -15.38 -18.27 -10.68
CA ARG A 119 -16.14 -17.66 -9.57
C ARG A 119 -15.41 -17.75 -8.22
N TRP A 120 -14.93 -18.93 -7.84
CA TRP A 120 -14.19 -19.08 -6.57
C TRP A 120 -12.85 -18.33 -6.60
N LEU A 121 -12.12 -18.32 -7.72
CA LEU A 121 -10.85 -17.61 -7.81
C LEU A 121 -11.05 -16.10 -7.69
N ARG A 122 -12.11 -15.54 -8.30
CA ARG A 122 -12.53 -14.15 -8.10
C ARG A 122 -12.72 -13.84 -6.61
N ARG A 123 -13.41 -14.71 -5.88
CA ARG A 123 -13.66 -14.55 -4.44
C ARG A 123 -12.35 -14.52 -3.66
N GLU A 124 -11.43 -15.45 -3.94
CA GLU A 124 -10.14 -15.51 -3.26
C GLU A 124 -9.27 -14.29 -3.58
N ILE A 125 -9.20 -13.84 -4.84
CA ILE A 125 -8.51 -12.60 -5.22
C ILE A 125 -9.08 -11.41 -4.43
N VAL A 126 -10.41 -11.28 -4.36
CA VAL A 126 -11.04 -10.21 -3.56
C VAL A 126 -10.69 -10.34 -2.08
N LYS A 127 -10.74 -11.54 -1.50
CA LYS A 127 -10.37 -11.81 -0.09
C LYS A 127 -8.94 -11.37 0.23
N TYR A 128 -7.96 -11.79 -0.56
CA TYR A 128 -6.56 -11.40 -0.36
C TYR A 128 -6.33 -9.92 -0.65
N GLY A 129 -7.13 -9.32 -1.52
CA GLY A 129 -7.17 -7.88 -1.73
C GLY A 129 -7.73 -7.11 -0.55
N GLU A 130 -8.77 -7.61 0.12
CA GLU A 130 -9.30 -7.04 1.36
C GLU A 130 -8.28 -7.12 2.50
N PHE A 131 -7.51 -8.22 2.58
CA PHE A 131 -6.39 -8.30 3.53
C PHE A 131 -5.30 -7.27 3.25
N ALA A 132 -4.98 -6.98 1.98
CA ALA A 132 -4.10 -5.87 1.63
C ALA A 132 -4.73 -4.51 1.98
N GLN A 133 -6.03 -4.31 1.72
CA GLN A 133 -6.75 -3.07 2.05
C GLN A 133 -6.81 -2.81 3.56
N ALA A 134 -6.90 -3.86 4.37
CA ALA A 134 -6.85 -3.78 5.83
C ALA A 134 -5.59 -3.06 6.34
N THR A 135 -4.48 -3.17 5.60
CA THR A 135 -3.24 -2.46 5.94
C THR A 135 -3.33 -0.95 5.74
N TYR A 136 -4.18 -0.47 4.84
CA TYR A 136 -4.45 0.96 4.72
C TYR A 136 -5.47 1.41 5.76
N ASP A 137 -6.53 0.64 5.96
CA ASP A 137 -7.62 1.03 6.86
C ASP A 137 -7.20 1.09 8.33
N ALA A 138 -6.23 0.24 8.72
CA ALA A 138 -5.73 0.18 10.08
C ALA A 138 -4.51 1.06 10.32
N PHE A 139 -3.94 1.72 9.32
CA PHE A 139 -2.72 2.49 9.53
C PHE A 139 -3.03 3.92 9.98
N ASP A 140 -2.32 4.38 11.00
CA ASP A 140 -2.45 5.75 11.52
C ASP A 140 -1.66 6.74 10.65
N PHE A 141 -2.38 7.34 9.69
CA PHE A 141 -1.87 8.42 8.83
C PHE A 141 -1.96 9.81 9.45
N ASN A 142 -2.45 9.96 10.69
CA ASN A 142 -2.65 11.28 11.26
C ASN A 142 -1.31 11.85 11.77
N PRO A 143 -0.72 12.87 11.13
CA PRO A 143 0.57 13.42 11.57
C PRO A 143 0.47 14.13 12.92
N PHE A 144 -0.73 14.42 13.41
CA PHE A 144 -0.95 14.96 14.76
C PHE A 144 -1.07 13.89 15.84
N SER A 145 -1.18 12.60 15.47
CA SER A 145 -1.19 11.49 16.41
C SER A 145 0.22 11.24 16.96
N GLU A 146 0.35 11.01 18.26
CA GLU A 146 1.60 10.54 18.89
C GLU A 146 2.01 9.16 18.34
N HIS A 147 1.06 8.43 17.76
CA HIS A 147 1.24 7.11 17.21
C HIS A 147 1.16 7.02 15.68
N CYS A 148 1.25 8.15 14.99
CA CYS A 148 1.40 8.24 13.55
C CYS A 148 2.45 7.25 13.06
N GLY A 149 2.13 6.40 12.07
CA GLY A 149 3.05 5.35 11.62
C GLY A 149 2.73 3.94 12.12
N SER A 150 1.78 3.78 13.05
CA SER A 150 1.44 2.49 13.66
C SER A 150 0.08 1.93 13.21
N CYS A 151 -0.24 0.69 13.60
CA CYS A 151 -1.56 0.09 13.37
C CYS A 151 -2.56 0.49 14.46
N LEU A 152 -3.65 1.18 14.11
CA LEU A 152 -4.74 1.68 14.96
C LEU A 152 -5.26 0.67 15.99
N TYR A 153 -5.23 -0.61 15.67
CA TYR A 153 -5.82 -1.68 16.48
C TYR A 153 -4.76 -2.71 16.90
N CYS A 154 -4.97 -3.36 18.04
CA CYS A 154 -4.21 -4.51 18.47
C CYS A 154 -4.51 -5.72 17.56
N ARG A 155 -3.54 -6.65 17.45
CA ARG A 155 -3.64 -7.80 16.53
C ARG A 155 -4.94 -8.61 16.71
N ARG A 156 -5.37 -8.81 17.95
CA ARG A 156 -6.55 -9.63 18.30
C ARG A 156 -7.86 -9.00 17.82
N ARG A 157 -7.89 -7.68 17.61
CA ARG A 157 -9.09 -6.92 17.25
C ARG A 157 -9.04 -6.39 15.82
N LEU A 158 -7.93 -6.57 15.10
CA LEU A 158 -7.73 -5.99 13.77
C LEU A 158 -8.88 -6.38 12.83
N PHE A 159 -9.16 -7.67 12.70
CA PHE A 159 -10.19 -8.14 11.79
C PHE A 159 -11.62 -7.85 12.28
N ASP A 160 -11.87 -7.89 13.59
CA ASP A 160 -13.17 -7.49 14.14
C ASP A 160 -13.48 -6.02 13.84
N LYS A 161 -12.51 -5.14 14.06
CA LYS A 161 -12.66 -3.69 13.84
C LYS A 161 -12.84 -3.33 12.37
N LEU A 162 -12.31 -4.13 11.46
CA LEU A 162 -12.39 -3.91 10.02
C LEU A 162 -13.49 -4.73 9.33
N GLY A 163 -14.26 -5.54 10.08
CA GLY A 163 -15.30 -6.40 9.50
C GLY A 163 -14.77 -7.56 8.66
N LEU A 164 -13.54 -8.01 8.93
CA LEU A 164 -12.85 -9.10 8.22
C LEU A 164 -12.87 -10.42 8.98
N ALA A 165 -13.39 -10.46 10.22
CA ALA A 165 -13.50 -11.69 11.01
C ALA A 165 -14.30 -12.80 10.30
N LYS A 166 -15.25 -12.40 9.44
CA LYS A 166 -16.00 -13.29 8.55
C LYS A 166 -15.14 -14.18 7.65
N ASN A 167 -13.87 -13.82 7.41
CA ASN A 167 -12.98 -14.58 6.55
C ASN A 167 -12.36 -15.80 7.27
N GLY A 168 -12.48 -15.91 8.60
CA GLY A 168 -11.99 -17.07 9.36
C GLY A 168 -10.47 -17.12 9.45
N TYR A 169 -9.84 -16.00 9.82
CA TYR A 169 -8.39 -15.90 10.01
C TYR A 169 -8.09 -15.18 11.32
N ASP A 170 -6.97 -15.52 11.94
CA ASP A 170 -6.46 -14.89 13.15
C ASP A 170 -5.11 -14.23 12.90
N VAL A 171 -4.94 -12.98 13.33
CA VAL A 171 -3.69 -12.24 13.18
C VAL A 171 -2.70 -12.64 14.27
N THR A 172 -1.57 -13.20 13.88
CA THR A 172 -0.59 -13.75 14.81
C THR A 172 0.57 -12.80 15.09
N LYS A 173 1.00 -12.02 14.10
CA LYS A 173 2.18 -11.14 14.19
C LYS A 173 2.00 -9.85 13.39
N TYR A 174 2.50 -8.75 13.93
CA TYR A 174 2.68 -7.49 13.21
C TYR A 174 4.12 -7.36 12.72
N ILE A 175 4.28 -6.75 11.55
CA ILE A 175 5.56 -6.54 10.89
C ILE A 175 5.85 -5.04 10.89
N TYR A 176 7.06 -4.67 11.28
CA TYR A 176 7.54 -3.29 11.26
C TYR A 176 8.76 -3.17 10.35
N ALA A 177 8.85 -2.08 9.62
CA ALA A 177 9.97 -1.81 8.72
C ALA A 177 10.55 -0.42 8.94
N MET A 178 11.85 -0.31 8.65
CA MET A 178 12.59 0.95 8.57
C MET A 178 13.36 1.01 7.24
N SER A 179 13.93 2.16 6.91
CA SER A 179 14.86 2.29 5.77
C SER A 179 16.00 3.26 6.10
N HIS A 180 17.20 2.96 5.60
CA HIS A 180 18.43 3.76 5.79
C HIS A 180 18.67 4.77 4.66
N ILE A 181 17.89 4.72 3.59
CA ILE A 181 17.88 5.75 2.54
C ILE A 181 17.28 7.02 3.15
N GLU A 182 17.81 8.23 2.86
CA GLU A 182 17.21 9.50 3.32
C GLU A 182 15.69 9.43 3.15
N LEU A 183 15.01 9.26 4.29
CA LEU A 183 13.68 8.68 4.32
C LEU A 183 12.71 9.64 3.64
N PRO A 184 12.01 9.22 2.57
CA PRO A 184 11.11 10.14 1.90
C PRO A 184 9.83 10.36 2.71
N ARG A 185 9.08 11.41 2.36
CA ARG A 185 7.96 11.95 3.15
C ARG A 185 6.80 10.98 3.43
N TRP A 186 6.76 9.82 2.77
CA TRP A 186 5.75 8.79 2.97
C TRP A 186 5.97 7.90 4.21
N LEU A 187 7.15 7.94 4.84
CA LEU A 187 7.27 7.44 6.21
C LEU A 187 6.55 8.44 7.11
N GLU A 188 5.27 8.18 7.35
CA GLU A 188 4.44 9.03 8.18
C GLU A 188 5.07 9.20 9.57
N ARG A 189 5.28 10.45 9.96
CA ARG A 189 5.86 10.84 11.24
C ARG A 189 4.88 11.73 11.98
N SER A 190 4.87 11.62 13.30
CA SER A 190 4.20 12.63 14.09
C SER A 190 4.96 13.95 13.99
N ILE A 191 4.22 15.06 14.00
CA ILE A 191 4.77 16.42 14.12
C ILE A 191 5.35 16.65 15.53
N HIS A 192 5.03 15.78 16.50
CA HIS A 192 5.48 15.86 17.88
C HIS A 192 6.91 15.32 18.03
N ALA A 193 7.70 15.90 18.94
CA ALA A 193 9.08 15.46 19.19
C ALA A 193 9.17 14.08 19.88
N ASP A 194 8.14 13.74 20.66
CA ASP A 194 7.98 12.48 21.39
C ASP A 194 7.06 11.54 20.59
N THR A 195 7.61 10.89 19.56
CA THR A 195 6.89 9.91 18.74
C THR A 195 7.06 8.49 19.29
N TRP A 196 6.09 7.62 19.02
CA TRP A 196 6.21 6.19 19.40
C TRP A 196 7.41 5.49 18.72
N SER A 197 7.75 5.90 17.49
CA SER A 197 8.99 5.57 16.78
C SER A 197 9.39 6.72 15.85
N LYS A 198 10.71 6.93 15.66
CA LYS A 198 11.25 7.96 14.75
C LYS A 198 11.56 7.44 13.35
N ASP A 199 11.82 6.13 13.27
CA ASP A 199 12.44 5.49 12.11
C ASP A 199 11.68 4.23 11.65
N SER A 200 10.60 3.84 12.33
CA SER A 200 9.86 2.60 12.07
C SER A 200 8.38 2.85 11.81
N ASN A 201 7.83 2.21 10.79
CA ASN A 201 6.38 2.15 10.56
C ASN A 201 5.88 0.71 10.57
N TRP A 202 4.62 0.53 10.96
CA TRP A 202 3.90 -0.72 10.74
C TRP A 202 3.76 -0.97 9.24
N MET A 203 4.19 -2.15 8.80
CA MET A 203 4.31 -2.49 7.38
C MET A 203 3.44 -3.69 6.98
N GLY A 204 2.73 -4.31 7.92
CA GLY A 204 1.86 -5.42 7.59
C GLY A 204 1.67 -6.38 8.76
N TYR A 205 1.15 -7.55 8.44
CA TYR A 205 0.85 -8.58 9.43
C TYR A 205 0.91 -9.99 8.84
N VAL A 206 1.05 -10.97 9.72
CA VAL A 206 0.87 -12.40 9.45
C VAL A 206 -0.43 -12.85 10.10
N ALA A 207 -1.24 -13.60 9.36
CA ALA A 207 -2.46 -14.22 9.84
C ALA A 207 -2.51 -15.69 9.43
N VAL A 208 -3.35 -16.48 10.09
CA VAL A 208 -3.55 -17.90 9.76
C VAL A 208 -5.03 -18.23 9.79
N SER A 209 -5.48 -19.07 8.86
CA SER A 209 -6.87 -19.53 8.80
C SER A 209 -7.25 -20.34 10.03
N ASP A 210 -8.49 -20.19 10.49
CA ASP A 210 -9.10 -21.02 11.53
C ASP A 210 -9.47 -22.41 10.98
N ASP A 211 -9.95 -23.31 11.85
CA ASP A 211 -10.28 -24.68 11.46
C ASP A 211 -11.42 -24.73 10.44
N THR A 212 -12.39 -23.83 10.53
CA THR A 212 -13.55 -23.79 9.62
C THR A 212 -13.11 -23.40 8.21
N GLU A 213 -12.30 -22.36 8.09
CA GLU A 213 -11.76 -21.90 6.82
C GLU A 213 -10.73 -22.87 6.25
N SER A 214 -9.91 -23.50 7.11
CA SER A 214 -8.96 -24.55 6.69
C SER A 214 -9.67 -25.77 6.13
N HIS A 215 -10.79 -26.19 6.73
CA HIS A 215 -11.63 -27.25 6.17
C HIS A 215 -12.23 -26.85 4.82
N ARG A 216 -12.67 -25.60 4.66
CA ARG A 216 -13.22 -25.10 3.40
C ARG A 216 -12.18 -25.02 2.28
N ILE A 217 -10.95 -24.63 2.60
CA ILE A 217 -9.85 -24.48 1.63
C ILE A 217 -9.17 -25.83 1.34
N GLY A 218 -9.16 -26.75 2.31
CA GLY A 218 -8.48 -28.04 2.24
C GLY A 218 -7.05 -28.02 2.80
N CYS A 219 -6.56 -26.87 3.27
CA CYS A 219 -5.27 -26.72 3.94
C CYS A 219 -5.29 -25.56 4.93
N ARG A 220 -4.32 -25.56 5.85
CA ARG A 220 -4.03 -24.42 6.72
C ARG A 220 -3.31 -23.35 5.91
N ASP A 221 -4.04 -22.31 5.54
CA ASP A 221 -3.48 -21.17 4.83
C ASP A 221 -2.92 -20.12 5.79
N ILE A 222 -1.64 -19.81 5.64
CA ILE A 222 -0.95 -18.70 6.29
C ILE A 222 -0.95 -17.52 5.32
N VAL A 223 -1.39 -16.36 5.77
CA VAL A 223 -1.41 -15.13 4.99
C VAL A 223 -0.39 -14.14 5.51
N VAL A 224 0.35 -13.53 4.59
CA VAL A 224 1.14 -12.33 4.87
C VAL A 224 0.60 -11.18 4.04
N ALA A 225 0.15 -10.11 4.69
CA ALA A 225 -0.33 -8.91 4.03
C ALA A 225 0.66 -7.77 4.23
N TRP A 226 1.26 -7.30 3.12
CA TRP A 226 2.18 -6.18 3.10
C TRP A 226 1.48 -4.89 2.73
N ARG A 227 1.74 -3.86 3.53
CA ARG A 227 1.25 -2.50 3.31
C ARG A 227 1.99 -1.83 2.16
N GLY A 228 1.24 -1.16 1.29
CA GLY A 228 1.82 -0.24 0.31
C GLY A 228 1.97 1.19 0.83
N THR A 229 2.15 2.13 -0.09
CA THR A 229 2.31 3.55 0.23
C THR A 229 1.04 4.32 -0.14
N ILE A 230 0.65 5.35 0.65
CA ILE A 230 -0.49 6.24 0.32
C ILE A 230 -0.11 7.34 -0.67
N ALA A 231 1.15 7.76 -0.71
CA ALA A 231 1.71 8.66 -1.72
C ALA A 231 2.67 7.94 -2.69
N PRO A 232 2.19 7.01 -3.55
CA PRO A 232 3.02 6.32 -4.54
C PRO A 232 3.87 7.27 -5.39
N ALA A 233 3.32 8.45 -5.74
CA ALA A 233 4.01 9.47 -6.53
C ALA A 233 5.29 9.99 -5.86
N GLU A 234 5.31 10.11 -4.53
CA GLU A 234 6.51 10.51 -3.79
C GLU A 234 7.52 9.36 -3.78
N TRP A 235 7.06 8.13 -3.48
CA TRP A 235 7.89 6.92 -3.53
C TRP A 235 8.59 6.72 -4.89
N PHE A 236 7.91 7.01 -6.02
CA PHE A 236 8.52 6.87 -7.35
C PHE A 236 9.70 7.81 -7.59
N GLY A 237 9.75 8.96 -6.91
CA GLY A 237 10.89 9.87 -6.98
C GLY A 237 12.14 9.30 -6.32
N ASP A 238 11.95 8.40 -5.33
CA ASP A 238 13.03 7.84 -4.51
C ASP A 238 13.53 6.49 -5.01
N LEU A 239 12.83 5.88 -5.97
CA LEU A 239 13.33 4.71 -6.70
C LEU A 239 14.61 5.09 -7.44
N GLN A 240 15.74 4.62 -6.92
CA GLN A 240 17.05 4.91 -7.50
C GLN A 240 17.26 4.19 -8.83
N GLY A 241 16.36 3.24 -9.18
CA GLY A 241 16.50 2.38 -10.36
C GLY A 241 17.69 1.43 -10.27
N LYS A 242 18.29 1.30 -9.08
CA LYS A 242 19.49 0.51 -8.82
C LYS A 242 19.10 -0.92 -8.48
N LEU A 243 19.61 -1.87 -9.26
CA LEU A 243 19.50 -3.30 -8.98
C LEU A 243 20.63 -3.74 -8.03
N GLU A 244 20.26 -4.41 -6.94
CA GLU A 244 21.18 -5.01 -5.97
C GLU A 244 21.03 -6.53 -5.92
N PRO A 245 22.14 -7.28 -5.72
CA PRO A 245 22.09 -8.72 -5.56
C PRO A 245 21.21 -9.14 -4.37
N LEU A 246 20.41 -10.19 -4.57
CA LEU A 246 19.58 -10.78 -3.53
C LEU A 246 20.25 -12.07 -3.00
N GLY A 247 20.77 -12.03 -1.78
CA GLY A 247 21.44 -13.17 -1.12
C GLY A 247 22.98 -13.03 -1.05
N SER A 248 23.63 -13.97 -0.36
CA SER A 248 25.08 -14.00 -0.16
C SER A 248 25.86 -14.53 -1.36
N ASP A 249 25.20 -15.36 -2.17
CA ASP A 249 25.80 -15.90 -3.38
C ASP A 249 25.68 -14.82 -4.45
N HIS A 250 26.81 -14.43 -5.04
CA HIS A 250 26.93 -13.41 -6.11
C HIS A 250 26.25 -13.85 -7.44
N GLY A 251 25.12 -14.54 -7.37
CA GLY A 251 24.33 -14.97 -8.52
C GLY A 251 23.66 -13.81 -9.23
N ASP A 252 23.11 -14.11 -10.40
CA ASP A 252 22.52 -13.12 -11.31
C ASP A 252 21.20 -12.53 -10.80
N VAL A 253 20.66 -13.04 -9.69
CA VAL A 253 19.39 -12.58 -9.11
C VAL A 253 19.57 -11.20 -8.48
N ARG A 254 18.91 -10.20 -9.07
CA ARG A 254 18.96 -8.82 -8.58
C ARG A 254 17.56 -8.21 -8.45
N VAL A 255 17.40 -7.36 -7.45
CA VAL A 255 16.15 -6.67 -7.12
C VAL A 255 16.37 -5.19 -6.89
N GLU A 256 15.31 -4.40 -6.96
CA GLU A 256 15.36 -2.96 -6.73
C GLU A 256 15.84 -2.65 -5.30
N HIS A 257 16.83 -1.77 -5.19
CA HIS A 257 17.49 -1.40 -3.95
C HIS A 257 16.54 -0.85 -2.87
N GLY A 258 15.62 0.04 -3.24
CA GLY A 258 14.65 0.62 -2.32
C GLY A 258 13.74 -0.42 -1.68
N PHE A 259 13.21 -1.35 -2.46
CA PHE A 259 12.41 -2.47 -1.94
C PHE A 259 13.23 -3.36 -1.00
N LEU A 260 14.44 -3.72 -1.42
CA LEU A 260 15.34 -4.55 -0.60
C LEU A 260 15.72 -3.86 0.71
N SER A 261 15.99 -2.55 0.65
CA SER A 261 16.32 -1.73 1.81
C SER A 261 15.20 -1.73 2.85
N ILE A 262 13.94 -1.52 2.45
CA ILE A 262 12.79 -1.61 3.36
C ILE A 262 12.67 -3.02 3.97
N TYR A 263 12.88 -4.05 3.15
CA TYR A 263 12.70 -5.43 3.57
C TYR A 263 13.77 -5.90 4.57
N THR A 264 15.02 -5.41 4.42
CA THR A 264 16.18 -5.95 5.15
C THR A 264 16.81 -4.99 6.17
N SER A 265 16.49 -3.70 6.14
CA SER A 265 17.07 -2.73 7.07
C SER A 265 16.66 -3.02 8.51
N LYS A 266 17.64 -2.89 9.40
CA LYS A 266 17.50 -2.99 10.86
C LYS A 266 18.51 -2.09 11.55
N SER A 267 18.26 -1.81 12.82
CA SER A 267 19.14 -1.00 13.67
C SER A 267 18.91 -1.32 15.15
N ASP A 268 19.99 -1.62 15.86
CA ASP A 268 19.99 -1.89 17.30
C ASP A 268 19.53 -0.69 18.14
N ALA A 269 19.63 0.52 17.58
CA ALA A 269 19.20 1.76 18.22
C ALA A 269 17.67 1.93 18.20
N THR A 270 16.95 1.17 17.36
CA THR A 270 15.49 1.31 17.24
C THR A 270 14.77 0.35 18.18
N ARG A 271 13.58 0.77 18.63
CA ARG A 271 12.73 -0.05 19.51
C ARG A 271 12.06 -1.21 18.77
N TYR A 272 11.68 -1.02 17.50
CA TYR A 272 10.82 -1.95 16.74
C TYR A 272 11.56 -2.68 15.60
N ASN A 273 12.74 -2.21 15.19
CA ASN A 273 13.51 -2.77 14.07
C ASN A 273 14.90 -3.24 14.51
N LYS A 274 15.01 -3.86 15.68
CA LYS A 274 16.21 -4.63 16.06
C LYS A 274 16.40 -5.82 15.12
N SER A 275 15.29 -6.42 14.69
CA SER A 275 15.22 -7.33 13.57
C SER A 275 14.59 -6.66 12.35
N SER A 276 15.03 -7.05 11.16
CA SER A 276 14.47 -6.54 9.90
C SER A 276 13.03 -7.03 9.68
N ALA A 277 12.33 -6.43 8.72
CA ALA A 277 10.98 -6.88 8.36
C ALA A 277 11.00 -8.34 7.86
N SER A 278 12.02 -8.69 7.06
CA SER A 278 12.36 -10.05 6.62
C SER A 278 12.52 -11.02 7.80
N GLU A 279 13.34 -10.68 8.81
CA GLU A 279 13.56 -11.54 9.97
C GLU A 279 12.26 -11.75 10.77
N GLN A 280 11.49 -10.68 10.98
CA GLN A 280 10.22 -10.73 11.73
C GLN A 280 9.17 -11.64 11.05
N VAL A 281 9.01 -11.51 9.73
CA VAL A 281 8.02 -12.30 8.99
C VAL A 281 8.46 -13.77 8.85
N MET A 282 9.74 -14.01 8.59
CA MET A 282 10.25 -15.37 8.38
C MET A 282 10.31 -16.18 9.67
N GLU A 283 10.59 -15.54 10.81
CA GLU A 283 10.45 -16.18 12.13
C GLU A 283 9.03 -16.71 12.32
N GLU A 284 8.02 -15.89 12.04
CA GLU A 284 6.62 -16.26 12.24
C GLU A 284 6.13 -17.30 11.23
N ILE A 285 6.50 -17.17 9.95
CA ILE A 285 6.18 -18.17 8.92
C ILE A 285 6.74 -19.54 9.34
N LYS A 286 8.02 -19.62 9.71
CA LYS A 286 8.65 -20.87 10.13
C LYS A 286 7.96 -21.46 11.36
N ARG A 287 7.62 -20.62 12.35
CA ARG A 287 6.90 -21.05 13.56
C ARG A 287 5.55 -21.68 13.23
N LEU A 288 4.74 -21.01 12.40
CA LEU A 288 3.42 -21.49 12.02
C LEU A 288 3.50 -22.76 11.16
N VAL A 289 4.38 -22.76 10.15
CA VAL A 289 4.56 -23.93 9.27
C VAL A 289 4.97 -25.16 10.08
N SER A 290 5.95 -25.05 10.97
CA SER A 290 6.36 -26.18 11.83
C SER A 290 5.22 -26.64 12.71
N PHE A 291 4.53 -25.72 13.39
CA PHE A 291 3.44 -26.04 14.31
C PHE A 291 2.29 -26.83 13.65
N TYR A 292 1.85 -26.41 12.47
CA TYR A 292 0.73 -27.09 11.79
C TYR A 292 1.16 -28.36 11.04
N ARG A 293 2.39 -28.42 10.51
CA ARG A 293 2.95 -29.67 9.95
C ARG A 293 3.12 -30.75 11.02
N GLU A 294 3.54 -30.39 12.24
CA GLU A 294 3.63 -31.32 13.37
C GLU A 294 2.27 -31.91 13.77
N LYS A 295 1.17 -31.17 13.51
CA LYS A 295 -0.21 -31.67 13.67
C LYS A 295 -0.71 -32.54 12.51
N GLY A 296 0.11 -32.74 11.47
CA GLY A 296 -0.26 -33.49 10.27
C GLY A 296 -1.14 -32.70 9.29
N GLU A 297 -1.22 -31.38 9.42
CA GLU A 297 -1.99 -30.54 8.51
C GLU A 297 -1.17 -30.19 7.26
N GLN A 298 -1.84 -30.13 6.10
CA GLN A 298 -1.27 -29.49 4.92
C GLN A 298 -1.24 -27.97 5.13
N VAL A 299 -0.13 -27.33 4.81
CA VAL A 299 0.08 -25.89 5.05
C VAL A 299 0.43 -25.19 3.73
N SER A 300 -0.19 -24.04 3.49
CA SER A 300 0.13 -23.14 2.37
C SER A 300 0.52 -21.75 2.87
N LEU A 301 1.23 -21.00 2.03
CA LEU A 301 1.57 -19.61 2.28
C LEU A 301 1.05 -18.73 1.14
N THR A 302 0.17 -17.79 1.46
CA THR A 302 -0.34 -16.79 0.51
C THR A 302 0.10 -15.39 0.92
N ILE A 303 0.82 -14.71 0.04
CA ILE A 303 1.37 -13.38 0.30
C ILE A 303 0.66 -12.37 -0.60
N THR A 304 0.17 -11.29 -0.01
CA THR A 304 -0.62 -10.26 -0.70
C THR A 304 -0.09 -8.87 -0.41
N GLY A 305 -0.30 -7.96 -1.36
CA GLY A 305 0.07 -6.57 -1.20
C GLY A 305 -0.30 -5.71 -2.40
N HIS A 306 -0.52 -4.44 -2.13
CA HIS A 306 -0.82 -3.44 -3.15
C HIS A 306 0.34 -2.45 -3.29
N SER A 307 0.61 -1.98 -4.51
CA SER A 307 1.68 -1.00 -4.77
C SER A 307 3.04 -1.51 -4.24
N LEU A 308 3.76 -0.72 -3.44
CA LEU A 308 4.96 -1.14 -2.69
C LEU A 308 4.77 -2.49 -1.96
N GLY A 309 3.61 -2.74 -1.36
CA GLY A 309 3.34 -3.98 -0.65
C GLY A 309 3.39 -5.20 -1.57
N GLY A 310 3.02 -5.06 -2.85
CA GLY A 310 3.15 -6.12 -3.84
C GLY A 310 4.62 -6.41 -4.21
N ALA A 311 5.49 -5.41 -4.15
CA ALA A 311 6.92 -5.61 -4.33
C ALA A 311 7.55 -6.37 -3.14
N LEU A 312 7.20 -5.97 -1.92
CA LEU A 312 7.62 -6.67 -0.69
C LEU A 312 7.08 -8.11 -0.65
N ALA A 313 5.86 -8.33 -1.16
CA ALA A 313 5.28 -9.67 -1.27
C ALA A 313 6.15 -10.62 -2.11
N LEU A 314 6.69 -10.15 -3.24
CA LEU A 314 7.57 -10.96 -4.10
C LEU A 314 8.93 -11.25 -3.44
N LEU A 315 9.51 -10.28 -2.73
CA LEU A 315 10.74 -10.50 -1.96
C LEU A 315 10.52 -11.54 -0.85
N ASN A 316 9.40 -11.43 -0.14
CA ASN A 316 9.04 -12.37 0.92
C ASN A 316 8.75 -13.78 0.37
N ALA A 317 8.11 -13.88 -0.79
CA ALA A 317 7.88 -15.17 -1.46
C ALA A 317 9.19 -15.86 -1.87
N TYR A 318 10.14 -15.09 -2.41
CA TYR A 318 11.47 -15.59 -2.76
C TYR A 318 12.17 -16.19 -1.55
N GLU A 319 12.21 -15.45 -0.44
CA GLU A 319 12.85 -15.88 0.79
C GLU A 319 12.15 -17.10 1.39
N ALA A 320 10.81 -17.10 1.44
CA ALA A 320 10.03 -18.19 2.00
C ALA A 320 10.21 -19.50 1.21
N ALA A 321 10.11 -19.44 -0.13
CA ALA A 321 10.31 -20.61 -0.97
C ALA A 321 11.75 -21.15 -0.91
N SER A 322 12.74 -20.27 -0.73
CA SER A 322 14.13 -20.68 -0.55
C SER A 322 14.38 -21.32 0.83
N ALA A 323 13.79 -20.77 1.89
CA ALA A 323 14.07 -21.15 3.27
C ALA A 323 13.20 -22.30 3.79
N VAL A 324 12.04 -22.54 3.18
CA VAL A 324 11.09 -23.60 3.55
C VAL A 324 10.74 -24.41 2.30
N PRO A 325 11.61 -25.37 1.90
CA PRO A 325 11.32 -26.24 0.77
C PRO A 325 9.97 -26.94 0.92
N ASP A 326 9.34 -27.24 -0.21
CA ASP A 326 8.03 -27.91 -0.33
C ASP A 326 6.86 -27.16 0.32
N LEU A 327 7.04 -25.93 0.79
CA LEU A 327 5.93 -25.06 1.16
C LEU A 327 5.30 -24.50 -0.12
N PRO A 328 4.01 -24.74 -0.39
CA PRO A 328 3.37 -24.11 -1.53
C PRO A 328 3.19 -22.61 -1.26
N VAL A 329 3.89 -21.78 -2.04
CA VAL A 329 3.92 -20.32 -1.91
C VAL A 329 3.18 -19.66 -3.07
N SER A 330 2.24 -18.78 -2.74
CA SER A 330 1.43 -18.01 -3.69
C SER A 330 1.56 -16.52 -3.42
N VAL A 331 1.59 -15.71 -4.48
CA VAL A 331 1.58 -14.25 -4.43
C VAL A 331 0.40 -13.72 -5.24
N ILE A 332 -0.44 -12.90 -4.61
CA ILE A 332 -1.48 -12.13 -5.30
C ILE A 332 -1.22 -10.66 -5.02
N SER A 333 -0.78 -9.95 -6.05
CA SER A 333 -0.41 -8.54 -5.93
C SER A 333 -1.31 -7.64 -6.77
N PHE A 334 -1.52 -6.42 -6.29
CA PHE A 334 -2.40 -5.43 -6.92
C PHE A 334 -1.59 -4.18 -7.27
N GLY A 335 -1.55 -3.79 -8.54
CA GLY A 335 -0.86 -2.57 -8.95
C GLY A 335 0.64 -2.56 -8.60
N ALA A 336 1.29 -3.72 -8.47
CA ALA A 336 2.68 -3.82 -8.04
C ALA A 336 3.66 -3.38 -9.15
N PRO A 337 4.73 -2.64 -8.81
CA PRO A 337 5.81 -2.35 -9.74
C PRO A 337 6.64 -3.60 -10.06
N ARG A 338 7.53 -3.52 -11.06
CA ARG A 338 8.56 -4.52 -11.32
C ARG A 338 9.56 -4.53 -10.17
N VAL A 339 9.98 -5.72 -9.74
CA VAL A 339 10.76 -5.88 -8.51
C VAL A 339 12.23 -6.20 -8.80
N GLY A 340 12.50 -7.00 -9.82
CA GLY A 340 13.85 -7.46 -10.11
C GLY A 340 14.07 -7.77 -11.57
N ASN A 341 15.26 -8.27 -11.86
CA ASN A 341 15.66 -8.64 -13.21
C ASN A 341 15.10 -10.01 -13.64
N ILE A 342 15.46 -10.42 -14.86
CA ILE A 342 15.00 -11.68 -15.45
C ILE A 342 15.34 -12.88 -14.55
N ALA A 343 16.57 -12.95 -14.04
CA ALA A 343 17.02 -14.03 -13.17
C ALA A 343 16.17 -14.14 -11.89
N PHE A 344 15.72 -13.03 -11.31
CA PHE A 344 14.80 -13.04 -10.18
C PHE A 344 13.46 -13.71 -10.52
N GLY A 345 12.87 -13.36 -11.68
CA GLY A 345 11.63 -13.98 -12.15
C GLY A 345 11.79 -15.47 -12.47
N GLU A 346 12.89 -15.85 -13.11
CA GLU A 346 13.21 -17.25 -13.41
C GLU A 346 13.43 -18.06 -12.13
N LYS A 347 14.08 -17.49 -11.12
CA LYS A 347 14.30 -18.17 -9.85
C LYS A 347 12.99 -18.43 -9.10
N LEU A 348 12.07 -17.47 -9.06
CA LEU A 348 10.72 -17.67 -8.51
C LEU A 348 9.95 -18.77 -9.25
N LYS A 349 10.05 -18.80 -10.58
CA LYS A 349 9.45 -19.85 -11.41
C LYS A 349 10.07 -21.23 -11.13
N GLN A 350 11.38 -21.30 -10.97
CA GLN A 350 12.09 -22.54 -10.63
C GLN A 350 11.67 -23.09 -9.26
N MET A 351 11.40 -22.21 -8.30
CA MET A 351 10.90 -22.58 -6.97
C MET A 351 9.38 -22.79 -6.94
N GLU A 352 8.73 -22.86 -8.11
CA GLU A 352 7.28 -23.09 -8.26
C GLU A 352 6.40 -22.08 -7.50
N VAL A 353 6.89 -20.85 -7.31
CA VAL A 353 6.10 -19.79 -6.67
C VAL A 353 4.99 -19.33 -7.61
N LYS A 354 3.74 -19.60 -7.24
CA LYS A 354 2.57 -19.14 -7.98
C LYS A 354 2.41 -17.64 -7.82
N THR A 355 2.44 -16.90 -8.93
CA THR A 355 2.34 -15.43 -8.88
C THR A 355 1.24 -14.93 -9.80
N LEU A 356 0.30 -14.18 -9.23
CA LEU A 356 -0.75 -13.45 -9.94
C LEU A 356 -0.58 -11.96 -9.70
N ARG A 357 -0.52 -11.19 -10.78
CA ARG A 357 -0.50 -9.73 -10.77
C ARG A 357 -1.82 -9.22 -11.32
N VAL A 358 -2.60 -8.57 -10.47
CA VAL A 358 -3.77 -7.83 -10.88
C VAL A 358 -3.30 -6.44 -11.31
N VAL A 359 -3.61 -6.04 -12.55
CA VAL A 359 -3.14 -4.80 -13.17
C VAL A 359 -4.33 -4.05 -13.77
N VAL A 360 -4.42 -2.74 -13.49
CA VAL A 360 -5.36 -1.85 -14.17
C VAL A 360 -4.63 -1.15 -15.32
N LYS A 361 -5.16 -1.21 -16.55
CA LYS A 361 -4.51 -0.66 -17.76
C LYS A 361 -4.11 0.82 -17.63
N GLN A 362 -4.96 1.61 -16.98
CA GLN A 362 -4.77 3.05 -16.77
C GLN A 362 -3.77 3.36 -15.65
N ASP A 363 -3.44 2.38 -14.82
CA ASP A 363 -2.44 2.53 -13.77
C ASP A 363 -1.02 2.60 -14.38
N VAL A 364 -0.22 3.51 -13.86
CA VAL A 364 1.16 3.74 -14.28
C VAL A 364 2.16 2.96 -13.41
N VAL A 365 1.77 2.58 -12.20
CA VAL A 365 2.68 1.96 -11.22
C VAL A 365 3.23 0.61 -11.70
N PRO A 366 2.42 -0.31 -12.25
CA PRO A 366 2.94 -1.56 -12.80
C PRO A 366 3.92 -1.36 -13.97
N LYS A 367 3.90 -0.20 -14.63
CA LYS A 367 4.80 0.06 -15.77
C LYS A 367 6.21 0.49 -15.33
N MET A 368 6.44 0.60 -14.02
CA MET A 368 7.68 1.04 -13.40
C MET A 368 8.36 -0.10 -12.64
N PRO A 369 9.69 -0.04 -12.47
CA PRO A 369 10.66 0.75 -13.26
C PRO A 369 10.70 0.29 -14.73
N GLY A 370 10.67 1.23 -15.69
CA GLY A 370 10.94 0.90 -17.10
C GLY A 370 10.53 1.92 -18.16
N ILE A 371 9.36 2.59 -18.10
CA ILE A 371 9.00 3.55 -19.18
C ILE A 371 9.91 4.80 -19.14
N LEU A 372 10.17 5.35 -17.96
CA LEU A 372 11.06 6.52 -17.78
C LEU A 372 12.55 6.19 -17.83
N PHE A 373 12.94 4.96 -17.48
CA PHE A 373 14.34 4.54 -17.43
C PHE A 373 14.82 3.95 -18.78
N ASN A 374 13.94 3.31 -19.56
CA ASN A 374 14.30 2.75 -20.87
C ASN A 374 14.72 3.81 -21.88
N GLU A 375 14.22 5.04 -21.83
CA GLU A 375 14.72 6.10 -22.73
C GLU A 375 16.18 6.50 -22.44
N LYS A 376 16.63 6.36 -21.19
CA LYS A 376 18.04 6.56 -20.83
C LYS A 376 18.90 5.33 -21.16
N ILE A 377 18.33 4.12 -21.06
CA ILE A 377 19.02 2.85 -21.32
C ILE A 377 19.13 2.54 -22.83
N LYS A 378 18.15 2.93 -23.65
CA LYS A 378 18.20 2.78 -25.12
C LYS A 378 19.40 3.47 -25.79
N LYS A 379 20.01 4.48 -25.15
CA LYS A 379 21.26 5.09 -25.63
C LYS A 379 22.51 4.21 -25.42
N PHE A 380 22.42 3.19 -24.57
CA PHE A 380 23.50 2.25 -24.26
C PHE A 380 23.35 0.88 -24.95
N GLU A 381 22.18 0.56 -25.50
CA GLU A 381 21.92 -0.73 -26.18
C GLU A 381 22.79 -0.97 -27.43
N ASN A 382 23.34 0.09 -28.04
CA ASN A 382 24.22 -0.05 -29.20
C ASN A 382 25.66 -0.47 -28.85
N VAL A 383 26.02 -0.63 -27.58
CA VAL A 383 27.42 -0.86 -27.16
C VAL A 383 27.62 -2.10 -26.26
N THR A 384 26.59 -2.61 -25.60
CA THR A 384 26.74 -3.73 -24.65
C THR A 384 25.61 -4.74 -24.79
N GLY A 385 25.91 -5.88 -25.41
CA GLY A 385 25.00 -7.02 -25.39
C GLY A 385 24.96 -7.65 -24.00
N THR A 386 23.92 -7.37 -23.20
CA THR A 386 23.41 -8.25 -22.12
C THR A 386 22.13 -7.68 -21.50
N LEU A 387 21.03 -8.43 -21.61
CA LEU A 387 19.67 -8.13 -21.11
C LEU A 387 19.51 -8.25 -19.57
N GLU A 388 20.61 -8.42 -18.83
CA GLU A 388 20.61 -8.79 -17.39
C GLU A 388 20.17 -7.66 -16.44
N TRP A 389 20.14 -6.41 -16.91
CA TRP A 389 19.80 -5.22 -16.13
C TRP A 389 18.34 -4.78 -16.28
N VAL A 390 17.55 -5.47 -17.10
CA VAL A 390 16.16 -5.09 -17.41
C VAL A 390 15.23 -5.63 -16.34
N TYR A 391 14.46 -4.74 -15.72
CA TYR A 391 13.39 -5.12 -14.81
C TYR A 391 12.30 -5.87 -15.56
N THR A 392 11.88 -7.01 -15.01
CA THR A 392 10.81 -7.83 -15.58
C THR A 392 9.65 -8.00 -14.60
N HIS A 393 8.48 -8.33 -15.15
CA HIS A 393 7.36 -8.80 -14.36
C HIS A 393 7.50 -10.28 -14.05
N VAL A 394 7.02 -10.67 -12.87
CA VAL A 394 6.92 -12.08 -12.46
C VAL A 394 5.45 -12.48 -12.40
N GLY A 395 5.13 -13.67 -12.90
CA GLY A 395 3.80 -14.27 -12.79
C GLY A 395 2.79 -13.87 -13.87
N LEU A 396 1.61 -14.49 -13.78
CA LEU A 396 0.47 -14.26 -14.66
C LEU A 396 -0.15 -12.88 -14.43
N GLU A 397 -0.68 -12.30 -15.50
CA GLU A 397 -1.38 -11.01 -15.45
C GLU A 397 -2.89 -11.19 -15.55
N LEU A 398 -3.62 -10.63 -14.59
CA LEU A 398 -5.05 -10.35 -14.71
C LEU A 398 -5.22 -8.86 -15.05
N GLY A 399 -5.40 -8.59 -16.34
CA GLY A 399 -5.53 -7.25 -16.88
C GLY A 399 -6.97 -6.73 -16.80
N LEU A 400 -7.17 -5.63 -16.06
CA LEU A 400 -8.43 -4.96 -15.82
C LEU A 400 -8.48 -3.59 -16.51
N ASP A 401 -9.68 -3.11 -16.80
CA ASP A 401 -9.89 -1.84 -17.50
C ASP A 401 -10.93 -0.99 -16.76
N VAL A 402 -10.55 0.21 -16.30
CA VAL A 402 -11.48 1.13 -15.63
C VAL A 402 -12.72 1.41 -16.49
N ARG A 403 -12.55 1.41 -17.82
CA ARG A 403 -13.61 1.73 -18.78
C ARG A 403 -14.68 0.65 -18.89
N SER A 404 -14.42 -0.57 -18.39
CA SER A 404 -15.41 -1.64 -18.44
C SER A 404 -16.55 -1.39 -17.45
N SER A 405 -16.26 -0.75 -16.31
CA SER A 405 -17.24 -0.49 -15.27
C SER A 405 -18.16 0.69 -15.62
N PRO A 406 -19.50 0.51 -15.61
CA PRO A 406 -20.43 1.61 -15.81
C PRO A 406 -20.48 2.60 -14.64
N TYR A 407 -19.90 2.23 -13.50
CA TYR A 407 -19.92 3.00 -12.24
C TYR A 407 -18.73 3.96 -12.10
N LEU A 408 -17.65 3.75 -12.86
CA LEU A 408 -16.42 4.55 -12.74
C LEU A 408 -16.42 5.72 -13.73
N LYS A 409 -15.78 6.83 -13.32
CA LYS A 409 -15.50 7.97 -14.19
C LYS A 409 -14.55 7.56 -15.31
N LYS A 410 -14.77 8.12 -16.50
CA LYS A 410 -13.91 7.90 -17.68
C LYS A 410 -12.78 8.93 -17.81
N GLY A 411 -12.79 9.97 -16.98
CA GLY A 411 -11.77 11.02 -16.94
C GLY A 411 -10.41 10.54 -16.40
N LEU A 412 -9.38 11.37 -16.52
CA LEU A 412 -8.04 11.09 -16.01
C LEU A 412 -7.98 11.28 -14.48
N ASP A 413 -7.74 10.20 -13.74
CA ASP A 413 -7.53 10.23 -12.28
C ASP A 413 -6.45 9.20 -11.90
N ILE A 414 -5.18 9.60 -11.99
CA ILE A 414 -4.03 8.70 -11.75
C ILE A 414 -4.07 8.11 -10.32
N PRO A 415 -4.28 8.89 -9.24
CA PRO A 415 -4.44 8.33 -7.90
C PRO A 415 -5.63 7.36 -7.78
N GLY A 416 -6.75 7.69 -8.41
CA GLY A 416 -7.94 6.85 -8.41
C GLY A 416 -7.76 5.52 -9.17
N PHE A 417 -7.03 5.53 -10.28
CA PHE A 417 -6.68 4.30 -11.03
C PHE A 417 -5.77 3.37 -10.22
N HIS A 418 -4.94 3.94 -9.35
CA HIS A 418 -4.06 3.20 -8.44
C HIS A 418 -4.69 2.95 -7.06
N SER A 419 -5.98 3.24 -6.86
CA SER A 419 -6.65 2.91 -5.60
C SER A 419 -6.96 1.41 -5.56
N LEU A 420 -6.57 0.72 -4.49
CA LEU A 420 -6.85 -0.71 -4.33
C LEU A 420 -8.36 -1.02 -4.38
N GLU A 421 -9.22 -0.16 -3.86
CA GLU A 421 -10.67 -0.36 -3.94
C GLU A 421 -11.19 -0.32 -5.39
N THR A 422 -10.55 0.47 -6.28
CA THR A 422 -10.82 0.44 -7.73
C THR A 422 -10.43 -0.93 -8.31
N TYR A 423 -9.29 -1.49 -7.91
CA TYR A 423 -8.87 -2.83 -8.33
C TYR A 423 -9.89 -3.89 -7.91
N LEU A 424 -10.32 -3.90 -6.65
CA LEU A 424 -11.24 -4.92 -6.12
C LEU A 424 -12.64 -4.81 -6.76
N HIS A 425 -13.10 -3.59 -7.02
CA HIS A 425 -14.33 -3.35 -7.79
C HIS A 425 -14.26 -3.94 -9.20
N LEU A 426 -13.14 -3.71 -9.89
CA LEU A 426 -12.94 -4.23 -11.24
C LEU A 426 -12.78 -5.76 -11.25
N VAL A 427 -12.09 -6.36 -10.28
CA VAL A 427 -12.01 -7.82 -10.14
C VAL A 427 -13.40 -8.44 -9.96
N ASP A 428 -14.23 -7.87 -9.09
CA ASP A 428 -15.56 -8.43 -8.84
C ASP A 428 -16.47 -8.35 -10.08
N GLY A 429 -16.35 -7.27 -10.85
CA GLY A 429 -17.07 -7.11 -12.11
C GLY A 429 -16.48 -7.83 -13.31
N TYR A 430 -15.26 -8.37 -13.23
CA TYR A 430 -14.59 -8.99 -14.36
C TYR A 430 -15.06 -10.43 -14.57
N LEU A 431 -15.48 -10.74 -15.81
CA LEU A 431 -15.83 -12.09 -16.25
C LEU A 431 -14.81 -12.62 -17.27
N SER A 432 -14.56 -11.93 -18.36
CA SER A 432 -13.61 -12.32 -19.40
C SER A 432 -13.07 -11.08 -20.13
N SER A 433 -12.07 -11.23 -21.01
CA SER A 433 -11.52 -10.13 -21.81
C SER A 433 -12.52 -9.52 -22.79
N ASP A 434 -13.52 -10.30 -23.18
CA ASP A 434 -14.44 -9.99 -24.28
C ASP A 434 -15.84 -9.64 -23.80
N THR A 435 -16.05 -9.64 -22.49
CA THR A 435 -17.34 -9.35 -21.84
C THR A 435 -17.34 -8.00 -21.16
N GLU A 436 -18.52 -7.38 -21.08
CA GLU A 436 -18.75 -6.19 -20.27
C GLU A 436 -18.69 -6.48 -18.77
N PHE A 437 -18.71 -5.41 -17.97
CA PHE A 437 -18.77 -5.52 -16.52
C PHE A 437 -20.03 -6.26 -16.08
N ARG A 438 -19.81 -7.22 -15.21
CA ARG A 438 -20.82 -8.17 -14.77
C ARG A 438 -21.92 -7.48 -13.95
N VAL A 439 -23.18 -7.69 -14.35
CA VAL A 439 -24.36 -7.10 -13.69
C VAL A 439 -24.65 -7.67 -12.30
N ASP A 440 -24.18 -8.89 -12.00
CA ASP A 440 -24.37 -9.56 -10.71
C ASP A 440 -23.18 -9.42 -9.76
N ALA A 441 -22.26 -8.47 -10.03
CA ALA A 441 -21.22 -8.06 -9.11
C ALA A 441 -21.83 -7.72 -7.73
N LYS A 442 -21.21 -8.23 -6.66
CA LYS A 442 -21.74 -8.17 -5.30
C LYS A 442 -21.01 -7.15 -4.42
N ARG A 443 -19.75 -6.83 -4.73
CA ARG A 443 -18.96 -5.89 -3.95
C ARG A 443 -19.66 -4.53 -3.92
N ASP A 444 -19.75 -3.94 -2.73
CA ASP A 444 -20.34 -2.62 -2.56
C ASP A 444 -19.53 -1.58 -3.33
N VAL A 445 -20.18 -0.97 -4.32
CA VAL A 445 -19.61 0.06 -5.18
C VAL A 445 -19.12 1.27 -4.37
N ALA A 446 -19.70 1.57 -3.21
CA ALA A 446 -19.31 2.69 -2.38
C ALA A 446 -17.87 2.60 -1.86
N LEU A 447 -17.34 1.38 -1.73
CA LEU A 447 -15.96 1.15 -1.29
C LEU A 447 -14.93 1.78 -2.24
N VAL A 448 -15.23 1.93 -3.54
CA VAL A 448 -14.35 2.61 -4.49
C VAL A 448 -13.98 4.02 -4.02
N ASN A 449 -14.94 4.76 -3.48
CA ASN A 449 -14.73 6.14 -3.02
C ASN A 449 -14.20 6.23 -1.58
N LYS A 450 -13.78 5.11 -0.97
CA LYS A 450 -13.23 5.09 0.40
C LYS A 450 -12.09 6.10 0.55
N ALA A 451 -11.13 6.07 -0.38
CA ALA A 451 -10.00 7.00 -0.45
C ALA A 451 -9.80 7.61 -1.85
N SER A 452 -10.81 7.53 -2.72
CA SER A 452 -10.75 8.06 -4.09
C SER A 452 -12.03 8.83 -4.47
N GLY A 453 -12.02 9.46 -5.65
CA GLY A 453 -13.20 10.11 -6.24
C GLY A 453 -13.61 9.50 -7.57
N MET A 454 -13.38 8.19 -7.74
CA MET A 454 -13.51 7.46 -9.00
C MET A 454 -14.95 7.15 -9.42
N LEU A 455 -15.91 7.11 -8.49
CA LEU A 455 -17.31 6.84 -8.82
C LEU A 455 -17.94 8.02 -9.55
N ARG A 456 -18.82 7.74 -10.51
CA ARG A 456 -19.59 8.79 -11.18
C ARG A 456 -20.53 9.52 -10.21
N GLU A 457 -20.74 10.80 -10.46
CA GLU A 457 -21.48 11.70 -9.56
C GLU A 457 -22.96 11.32 -9.41
N GLU A 458 -23.54 10.68 -10.42
CA GLU A 458 -24.94 10.24 -10.40
C GLU A 458 -25.23 9.21 -9.30
N LEU A 459 -24.19 8.50 -8.82
CA LEU A 459 -24.29 7.56 -7.70
C LEU A 459 -24.44 8.26 -6.35
N ARG A 460 -24.17 9.57 -6.26
CA ARG A 460 -24.30 10.40 -5.04
C ARG A 460 -23.50 9.87 -3.83
N ILE A 461 -22.39 9.17 -4.09
CA ILE A 461 -21.47 8.69 -3.06
C ILE A 461 -20.31 9.69 -2.96
N PRO A 462 -20.13 10.36 -1.81
CA PRO A 462 -19.05 11.35 -1.66
C PRO A 462 -17.66 10.74 -1.93
N PRO A 463 -16.76 11.47 -2.59
CA PRO A 463 -15.36 11.04 -2.72
C PRO A 463 -14.67 11.08 -1.35
N CYS A 464 -13.67 10.21 -1.16
CA CYS A 464 -12.85 10.10 0.05
C CYS A 464 -13.68 10.11 1.35
N TRP A 465 -14.77 9.34 1.39
CA TRP A 465 -15.72 9.40 2.50
C TRP A 465 -15.18 8.77 3.79
N HIS A 466 -14.17 7.91 3.70
CA HIS A 466 -13.65 7.19 4.86
C HIS A 466 -12.77 8.09 5.72
N GLN A 467 -13.29 8.42 6.90
CA GLN A 467 -12.59 9.19 7.92
C GLN A 467 -13.16 8.84 9.30
N SER A 468 -12.35 9.00 10.34
CA SER A 468 -12.83 8.93 11.71
C SER A 468 -13.84 10.05 11.98
N ALA A 469 -14.88 9.74 12.76
CA ALA A 469 -15.85 10.74 13.21
C ALA A 469 -15.12 11.93 13.86
N ASN A 470 -15.49 13.16 13.50
CA ASN A 470 -14.86 14.40 13.97
C ASN A 470 -13.32 14.42 13.79
N LYS A 471 -12.80 13.74 12.75
CA LYS A 471 -11.36 13.55 12.53
C LYS A 471 -10.63 12.92 13.73
N GLY A 472 -11.31 12.10 14.50
CA GLY A 472 -10.78 11.42 15.68
C GLY A 472 -10.88 12.20 16.98
N MET A 473 -11.41 13.42 16.98
CA MET A 473 -11.61 14.20 18.22
C MET A 473 -12.83 13.70 19.00
N ALA A 474 -12.73 13.68 20.32
CA ALA A 474 -13.83 13.31 21.22
C ALA A 474 -14.12 14.43 22.24
N CYS A 475 -15.39 14.68 22.51
CA CYS A 475 -15.81 15.57 23.59
C CYS A 475 -15.76 14.82 24.92
N ASN A 476 -14.95 15.30 25.87
CA ASN A 476 -14.83 14.68 27.18
C ASN A 476 -15.99 15.10 28.12
N SER A 477 -16.04 14.52 29.32
CA SER A 477 -17.08 14.80 30.32
C SER A 477 -17.13 16.25 30.79
N TYR A 478 -16.11 17.06 30.50
CA TYR A 478 -16.04 18.49 30.82
C TYR A 478 -16.43 19.40 29.64
N GLY A 479 -16.93 18.83 28.54
CA GLY A 479 -17.32 19.60 27.34
C GLY A 479 -16.13 20.06 26.48
N ARG A 480 -14.92 19.55 26.72
CA ARG A 480 -13.73 19.89 25.93
C ARG A 480 -13.48 18.85 24.85
N TRP A 481 -13.18 19.31 23.64
CA TRP A 481 -12.73 18.46 22.54
C TRP A 481 -11.24 18.15 22.69
N VAL A 482 -10.92 16.86 22.81
CA VAL A 482 -9.56 16.37 23.00
C VAL A 482 -9.27 15.18 22.08
N PRO A 483 -8.01 14.94 21.69
CA PRO A 483 -7.63 13.66 21.12
C PRO A 483 -7.87 12.57 22.19
N PRO A 484 -8.61 11.50 21.87
CA PRO A 484 -8.82 10.42 22.81
C PRO A 484 -7.49 9.70 23.07
N GLN A 485 -7.30 9.24 24.31
CA GLN A 485 -6.21 8.32 24.60
C GLN A 485 -6.44 7.02 23.84
N ARG A 486 -5.37 6.49 23.24
CA ARG A 486 -5.41 5.19 22.60
C ARG A 486 -5.66 4.10 23.63
N ASP A 487 -6.44 3.09 23.26
CA ASP A 487 -6.62 1.89 24.08
C ASP A 487 -5.23 1.31 24.44
N PRO A 488 -4.93 1.05 25.73
CA PRO A 488 -3.65 0.50 26.14
C PRO A 488 -3.23 -0.80 25.46
N GLU A 489 -4.18 -1.55 24.87
CA GLU A 489 -3.89 -2.73 24.05
C GLU A 489 -3.48 -2.40 22.61
N ASP A 490 -3.93 -1.26 22.09
CA ASP A 490 -3.67 -0.79 20.74
C ASP A 490 -2.35 0.01 20.65
N ILE A 491 -1.76 0.38 21.80
CA ILE A 491 -0.44 1.03 21.85
C ILE A 491 0.62 0.04 21.35
N PRO A 492 1.41 0.39 20.32
CA PRO A 492 2.47 -0.47 19.81
C PRO A 492 3.44 -0.83 20.93
N SER A 493 3.67 -2.13 21.13
CA SER A 493 4.67 -2.63 22.05
C SER A 493 5.46 -3.75 21.38
N PRO A 494 6.79 -3.63 21.28
CA PRO A 494 7.62 -4.67 20.68
C PRO A 494 7.75 -5.91 21.59
N TYR A 495 7.38 -5.79 22.88
CA TYR A 495 7.70 -6.78 23.92
C TYR A 495 6.51 -7.23 24.76
N ARG A 496 5.26 -7.17 24.27
CA ARG A 496 4.20 -7.94 24.95
C ARG A 496 4.35 -9.42 24.64
N SER A 497 5.35 -10.02 25.28
CA SER A 497 5.54 -11.44 25.49
C SER A 497 4.64 -11.87 26.64
N GLY A 498 3.48 -12.43 26.29
CA GLY A 498 2.72 -13.36 27.13
C GLY A 498 1.42 -12.84 27.74
N PRO A 499 0.52 -13.76 28.15
CA PRO A 499 0.18 -15.05 27.52
C PRO A 499 -0.71 -14.87 26.27
#